data_AF-A0A8C0THD3-F1
#
_entry.id   AF-A0A8C0THD3-F1
#
_cell.length_a   1.000
_cell.length_b   1.000
_cell.length_c   1.000
_cell.angle_alpha   90.00
_cell.angle_beta   90.00
_cell.angle_gamma   90.00
#
_symmetry.space_group_name_H-M   'P 1'
#
loop_
_entity.id
_entity.type
_entity.pdbx_description
1 polymer ?
#
loop_
_entity_poly.entity_id
_entity_poly.type
_entity_poly.pdbx_seq_one_letter_code
_entity_poly.pdbx_strand_id
1 'polypeptide(L)'
;MAMRQTPLTCSGHTRPVVDLAFSGITPYGYFLISACKDGKPMLRQGDTGDWIGTFLGHKGAVWGATLNKDATKAATAAADFTAKVWDAVSGDELMTLAHKHIVKTVDFTQDSNYLLTGGQDKLLRIYDLNKPEAEPKEISGHTSGIKKALWCSEDKQILSADDKTVRLWDHATMTEVKSLNFNMSVSSMEYIPEGEILVITYGRSIAFHSAVSLDPIKSFEAPATINSASLHPEKEFLVAGGEDFKLYKYDYNSGEELESYKGHFGPIHCVRFSPDGELYASGSEDGTLRLWQTVVGKTYGLWKCVLPEEDSGELAKPKISFPETTEEELDLSWISKIQVNQPAVLRRAEQIQTRRTVKKEWQAAWLLKAVTFIDLTTLSGDDTSSNVQRLCYKAKYPIREDLLKALNMHDKGITTAAVCVYPARVSDAVKALKTAGCTIPVASVATGFPAGQTHLKTRLEEIRLAVEDGATEIDVVINRTLVLTGQWEGGSWRQIR
;
A
#
# COMPACT_ATOMS: atom_id res chain seq x y z
N MET A 1 20.66 10.66 16.58
CA MET A 1 19.21 10.38 16.59
C MET A 1 18.98 9.19 15.68
N ALA A 2 18.29 8.14 16.12
CA ALA A 2 17.91 7.05 15.21
C ALA A 2 16.99 7.61 14.12
N MET A 3 17.29 7.33 12.85
CA MET A 3 16.47 7.79 11.74
C MET A 3 15.12 7.08 11.78
N ARG A 4 14.02 7.85 11.66
CA ARG A 4 12.68 7.29 11.67
C ARG A 4 12.36 6.68 10.30
N GLN A 5 12.12 5.38 10.24
CA GLN A 5 11.64 4.73 9.03
C GLN A 5 10.20 5.16 8.70
N THR A 6 9.99 5.65 7.48
CA THR A 6 8.66 5.95 6.94
C THR A 6 8.44 5.06 5.71
N PRO A 7 7.44 4.16 5.73
CA PRO A 7 7.18 3.29 4.59
C PRO A 7 6.54 4.05 3.43
N LEU A 8 6.81 3.61 2.20
CA LEU A 8 6.03 3.99 1.04
C LEU A 8 4.72 3.21 1.06
N THR A 9 3.60 3.88 0.86
CA THR A 9 2.27 3.23 0.84
C THR A 9 1.81 3.10 -0.61
N CYS A 10 1.68 1.86 -1.06
CA CYS A 10 1.23 1.52 -2.40
C CYS A 10 -0.29 1.28 -2.36
N SER A 11 -1.04 2.32 -2.74
CA SER A 11 -2.50 2.29 -2.76
C SER A 11 -3.04 1.59 -4.02
N GLY A 12 -4.25 1.05 -3.95
CA GLY A 12 -4.97 0.50 -5.11
C GLY A 12 -5.91 -0.65 -4.75
N HIS A 13 -5.50 -1.51 -3.83
CA HIS A 13 -6.36 -2.56 -3.31
C HIS A 13 -7.45 -2.01 -2.39
N THR A 14 -8.61 -2.69 -2.39
CA THR A 14 -9.78 -2.30 -1.60
C THR A 14 -10.13 -3.29 -0.50
N ARG A 15 -9.36 -4.38 -0.39
CA ARG A 15 -9.53 -5.49 0.54
C ARG A 15 -8.15 -6.01 0.98
N PRO A 16 -8.08 -6.93 1.95
CA PRO A 16 -6.82 -7.45 2.44
C PRO A 16 -5.86 -7.94 1.35
N VAL A 17 -4.60 -7.52 1.44
CA VAL A 17 -3.49 -8.02 0.63
C VAL A 17 -2.91 -9.24 1.32
N VAL A 18 -2.93 -10.40 0.67
CA VAL A 18 -2.73 -11.71 1.32
C VAL A 18 -1.49 -12.46 0.86
N ASP A 19 -0.95 -12.14 -0.32
CA ASP A 19 0.29 -12.74 -0.81
C ASP A 19 1.05 -11.72 -1.66
N LEU A 20 2.38 -11.87 -1.66
CA LEU A 20 3.32 -11.03 -2.39
C LEU A 20 4.42 -11.88 -2.98
N ALA A 21 4.88 -11.48 -4.17
CA ALA A 21 6.04 -12.05 -4.81
C ALA A 21 6.78 -10.98 -5.60
N PHE A 22 8.11 -10.98 -5.47
CA PHE A 22 8.97 -10.23 -6.37
C PHE A 22 9.39 -11.10 -7.56
N SER A 23 9.64 -10.49 -8.71
CA SER A 23 10.37 -11.14 -9.80
C SER A 23 11.86 -11.27 -9.47
N GLY A 24 12.61 -11.95 -10.34
CA GLY A 24 14.06 -11.78 -10.37
C GLY A 24 14.47 -10.37 -10.81
N ILE A 25 15.77 -10.08 -10.72
CA ILE A 25 16.35 -8.85 -11.27
C ILE A 25 16.41 -8.98 -12.79
N THR A 26 15.73 -8.06 -13.48
CA THR A 26 15.70 -7.95 -14.94
C THR A 26 16.52 -6.73 -15.40
N PRO A 27 16.79 -6.57 -16.71
CA PRO A 27 17.40 -5.35 -17.24
C PRO A 27 16.61 -4.06 -16.96
N TYR A 28 15.33 -4.17 -16.59
CA TYR A 28 14.43 -3.05 -16.28
C TYR A 28 14.21 -2.86 -14.77
N GLY A 29 15.04 -3.51 -13.93
CA GLY A 29 14.84 -3.59 -12.49
C GLY A 29 14.06 -4.85 -12.12
N TYR A 30 13.34 -4.81 -11.01
CA TYR A 30 12.50 -5.91 -10.56
C TYR A 30 11.09 -5.43 -10.28
N PHE A 31 10.14 -6.36 -10.27
CA PHE A 31 8.73 -6.08 -10.19
C PHE A 31 8.11 -6.79 -9.00
N LEU A 32 7.00 -6.25 -8.53
CA LEU A 32 6.24 -6.78 -7.40
C LEU A 32 4.82 -7.08 -7.85
N ILE A 33 4.35 -8.30 -7.60
CA ILE A 33 2.94 -8.67 -7.76
C ILE A 33 2.28 -8.85 -6.40
N SER A 34 1.04 -8.39 -6.28
CA SER A 34 0.24 -8.53 -5.07
C SER A 34 -1.08 -9.26 -5.32
N ALA A 35 -1.39 -10.23 -4.45
CA ALA A 35 -2.67 -10.91 -4.40
C ALA A 35 -3.58 -10.26 -3.35
N CYS A 36 -4.85 -10.06 -3.71
CA CYS A 36 -5.81 -9.40 -2.84
C CYS A 36 -7.19 -10.07 -2.87
N LYS A 37 -7.87 -9.99 -1.73
CA LYS A 37 -9.26 -10.45 -1.58
C LYS A 37 -10.28 -9.65 -2.39
N ASP A 38 -9.89 -8.56 -3.05
CA ASP A 38 -10.74 -7.80 -4.00
C ASP A 38 -10.83 -8.45 -5.39
N GLY A 39 -10.07 -9.52 -5.63
CA GLY A 39 -10.06 -10.25 -6.89
C GLY A 39 -9.23 -9.60 -7.99
N LYS A 40 -8.43 -8.57 -7.67
CA LYS A 40 -7.70 -7.76 -8.63
C LYS A 40 -6.20 -7.75 -8.32
N PRO A 41 -5.45 -8.79 -8.71
CA PRO A 41 -4.00 -8.80 -8.50
C PRO A 41 -3.33 -7.68 -9.29
N MET A 42 -2.36 -7.01 -8.68
CA MET A 42 -1.72 -5.81 -9.23
C MET A 42 -0.23 -6.02 -9.45
N LEU A 43 0.26 -5.54 -10.58
CA LEU A 43 1.68 -5.47 -10.92
C LEU A 43 2.22 -4.06 -10.61
N ARG A 44 3.39 -4.00 -10.00
CA ARG A 44 4.06 -2.77 -9.59
C ARG A 44 5.54 -2.79 -9.93
N GLN A 45 6.08 -1.60 -10.11
CA GLN A 45 7.51 -1.38 -10.12
C GLN A 45 8.05 -1.71 -8.72
N GLY A 46 9.07 -2.57 -8.62
CA GLY A 46 9.46 -3.18 -7.36
C GLY A 46 10.15 -2.22 -6.39
N ASP A 47 10.96 -1.30 -6.89
CA ASP A 47 11.76 -0.35 -6.10
C ASP A 47 11.01 0.92 -5.71
N THR A 48 10.02 1.34 -6.51
CA THR A 48 9.20 2.53 -6.25
C THR A 48 7.80 2.21 -5.73
N GLY A 49 7.28 1.02 -6.04
CA GLY A 49 5.91 0.63 -5.73
C GLY A 49 4.87 1.25 -6.66
N ASP A 50 5.31 1.91 -7.73
CA ASP A 50 4.43 2.52 -8.73
C ASP A 50 3.56 1.46 -9.39
N TRP A 51 2.29 1.78 -9.59
CA TRP A 51 1.35 0.88 -10.23
C TRP A 51 1.62 0.79 -11.73
N ILE A 52 1.76 -0.43 -12.25
CA ILE A 52 1.96 -0.71 -13.67
C ILE A 52 0.65 -1.20 -14.29
N GLY A 53 -0.03 -2.14 -13.62
CA GLY A 53 -1.24 -2.74 -14.17
C GLY A 53 -2.00 -3.62 -13.19
N THR A 54 -3.17 -4.07 -13.63
CA THR A 54 -4.04 -4.96 -12.87
C THR A 54 -4.51 -6.08 -13.78
N PHE A 55 -4.34 -7.32 -13.35
CA PHE A 55 -4.82 -8.48 -14.10
C PHE A 55 -6.31 -8.67 -13.82
N LEU A 56 -7.14 -8.46 -14.85
CA LEU A 56 -8.61 -8.50 -14.75
C LEU A 56 -9.12 -9.83 -15.32
N GLY A 57 -9.86 -10.59 -14.51
CA GLY A 57 -10.50 -11.82 -15.00
C GLY A 57 -11.02 -12.75 -13.89
N HIS A 58 -10.43 -12.68 -12.70
CA HIS A 58 -10.92 -13.44 -11.56
C HIS A 58 -12.28 -12.95 -11.05
N LYS A 59 -13.12 -13.90 -10.62
CA LYS A 59 -14.48 -13.66 -10.08
C LYS A 59 -14.56 -13.79 -8.55
N GLY A 60 -13.43 -14.03 -7.90
CA GLY A 60 -13.32 -14.19 -6.45
C GLY A 60 -11.98 -13.69 -5.92
N ALA A 61 -11.82 -13.75 -4.60
CA ALA A 61 -10.58 -13.37 -3.93
C ALA A 61 -9.36 -14.09 -4.53
N VAL A 62 -8.30 -13.35 -4.85
CA VAL A 62 -7.01 -13.92 -5.25
C VAL A 62 -6.20 -14.16 -3.99
N TRP A 63 -5.77 -15.40 -3.80
CA TRP A 63 -5.08 -15.89 -2.61
C TRP A 63 -3.58 -16.02 -2.80
N GLY A 64 -3.13 -16.29 -4.03
CA GLY A 64 -1.72 -16.41 -4.36
C GLY A 64 -1.41 -15.73 -5.68
N ALA A 65 -0.22 -15.14 -5.77
CA ALA A 65 0.29 -14.54 -7.01
C ALA A 65 1.81 -14.69 -7.07
N THR A 66 2.34 -14.93 -8.27
CA THR A 66 3.78 -15.04 -8.52
C THR A 66 4.15 -14.45 -9.88
N LEU A 67 5.40 -14.05 -10.03
CA LEU A 67 6.02 -13.67 -11.29
C LEU A 67 7.08 -14.69 -11.63
N ASN A 68 7.29 -14.97 -12.92
CA ASN A 68 8.47 -15.71 -13.32
C ASN A 68 9.74 -14.84 -13.16
N LYS A 69 10.91 -15.47 -13.26
CA LYS A 69 12.21 -14.82 -13.03
C LYS A 69 12.41 -13.56 -13.88
N ASP A 70 11.99 -13.61 -15.14
CA ASP A 70 12.14 -12.52 -16.10
C ASP A 70 11.00 -11.48 -16.06
N ALA A 71 10.04 -11.62 -15.16
CA ALA A 71 8.85 -10.77 -15.04
C ALA A 71 8.02 -10.65 -16.34
N THR A 72 8.09 -11.66 -17.21
CA THR A 72 7.36 -11.72 -18.49
C THR A 72 6.03 -12.45 -18.35
N LYS A 73 5.90 -13.33 -17.35
CA LYS A 73 4.66 -14.04 -17.02
C LYS A 73 4.30 -13.82 -15.56
N ALA A 74 3.00 -13.75 -15.31
CA ALA A 74 2.43 -13.80 -13.98
C ALA A 74 1.53 -15.03 -13.85
N ALA A 75 1.40 -15.57 -12.63
CA ALA A 75 0.38 -16.55 -12.31
C ALA A 75 -0.38 -16.15 -11.05
N THR A 76 -1.68 -16.46 -11.01
CA THR A 76 -2.58 -16.10 -9.91
C THR A 76 -3.49 -17.26 -9.55
N ALA A 77 -3.79 -17.42 -8.26
CA ALA A 77 -4.63 -18.48 -7.71
C ALA A 77 -5.82 -17.87 -6.94
N ALA A 78 -7.05 -18.31 -7.22
CA ALA A 78 -8.22 -17.61 -6.71
C ALA A 78 -9.37 -18.50 -6.20
N ALA A 79 -10.29 -17.83 -5.50
CA ALA A 79 -11.50 -18.39 -4.92
C ALA A 79 -12.60 -18.72 -5.94
N ASP A 80 -12.43 -18.32 -7.20
CA ASP A 80 -13.30 -18.72 -8.31
C ASP A 80 -12.96 -20.11 -8.89
N PHE A 81 -12.10 -20.85 -8.17
CA PHE A 81 -11.65 -22.21 -8.49
C PHE A 81 -10.79 -22.25 -9.75
N THR A 82 -10.12 -21.14 -10.08
CA THR A 82 -9.16 -21.09 -11.17
C THR A 82 -7.79 -20.64 -10.71
N ALA A 83 -6.76 -21.18 -11.35
CA ALA A 83 -5.49 -20.51 -11.51
C ALA A 83 -5.42 -19.89 -12.90
N LYS A 84 -4.79 -18.73 -13.04
CA LYS A 84 -4.61 -18.07 -14.34
C LYS A 84 -3.14 -17.78 -14.57
N VAL A 85 -2.73 -17.88 -15.83
CA VAL A 85 -1.41 -17.45 -16.31
C VAL A 85 -1.62 -16.24 -17.21
N TRP A 86 -0.81 -15.22 -17.03
CA TRP A 86 -0.91 -13.94 -17.71
C TRP A 86 0.41 -13.61 -18.39
N ASP A 87 0.32 -12.88 -19.49
CA ASP A 87 1.43 -12.13 -20.03
C ASP A 87 1.59 -10.87 -19.17
N ALA A 88 2.70 -10.75 -18.45
CA ALA A 88 2.90 -9.66 -17.50
C ALA A 88 3.24 -8.33 -18.18
N VAL A 89 3.57 -8.35 -19.48
CA VAL A 89 3.94 -7.15 -20.26
C VAL A 89 2.70 -6.47 -20.83
N SER A 90 1.81 -7.24 -21.43
CA SER A 90 0.54 -6.79 -22.03
C SER A 90 -0.61 -6.75 -21.03
N GLY A 91 -0.58 -7.62 -20.01
CA GLY A 91 -1.68 -7.86 -19.09
C GLY A 91 -2.71 -8.89 -19.59
N ASP A 92 -2.47 -9.49 -20.75
CA ASP A 92 -3.39 -10.45 -21.37
C ASP A 92 -3.43 -11.78 -20.60
N GLU A 93 -4.62 -12.38 -20.52
CA GLU A 93 -4.79 -13.73 -19.99
C GLU A 93 -4.31 -14.76 -21.02
N LEU A 94 -3.30 -15.56 -20.67
CA LEU A 94 -2.76 -16.62 -21.52
C LEU A 94 -3.47 -17.95 -21.29
N MET A 95 -3.82 -18.26 -20.04
CA MET A 95 -4.38 -19.57 -19.68
C MET A 95 -5.29 -19.46 -18.47
N THR A 96 -6.39 -20.24 -18.49
CA THR A 96 -7.25 -20.49 -17.33
C THR A 96 -7.22 -21.97 -16.99
N LEU A 97 -6.81 -22.29 -15.77
CA LEU A 97 -6.66 -23.64 -15.23
C LEU A 97 -7.77 -23.88 -14.21
N ALA A 98 -8.73 -24.74 -14.55
CA ALA A 98 -9.87 -25.02 -13.70
C ALA A 98 -9.53 -26.06 -12.60
N HIS A 99 -10.01 -25.81 -11.39
CA HIS A 99 -9.92 -26.68 -10.22
C HIS A 99 -11.31 -27.02 -9.68
N LYS A 100 -11.39 -28.04 -8.82
CA LYS A 100 -12.66 -28.45 -8.17
C LYS A 100 -13.02 -27.58 -6.96
N HIS A 101 -12.08 -26.77 -6.47
CA HIS A 101 -12.25 -25.87 -5.33
C HIS A 101 -11.24 -24.71 -5.41
N ILE A 102 -11.34 -23.78 -4.46
CA ILE A 102 -10.44 -22.62 -4.28
C ILE A 102 -8.97 -23.01 -4.45
N VAL A 103 -8.29 -22.33 -5.35
CA VAL A 103 -6.83 -22.39 -5.52
C VAL A 103 -6.20 -21.35 -4.62
N LYS A 104 -5.13 -21.72 -3.91
CA LYS A 104 -4.45 -20.84 -2.96
C LYS A 104 -3.03 -20.48 -3.32
N THR A 105 -2.34 -21.34 -4.08
CA THR A 105 -0.93 -21.18 -4.39
C THR A 105 -0.66 -21.48 -5.85
N VAL A 106 0.31 -20.75 -6.40
CA VAL A 106 0.85 -20.86 -7.75
C VAL A 106 2.35 -20.62 -7.67
N ASP A 107 3.13 -21.41 -8.41
CA ASP A 107 4.58 -21.20 -8.52
C ASP A 107 5.14 -21.71 -9.85
N PHE A 108 6.03 -20.95 -10.48
CA PHE A 108 6.66 -21.33 -11.75
C PHE A 108 7.94 -22.12 -11.49
N THR A 109 8.25 -23.07 -12.37
CA THR A 109 9.64 -23.54 -12.53
C THR A 109 10.53 -22.42 -13.04
N GLN A 110 11.84 -22.51 -12.84
CA GLN A 110 12.80 -21.49 -13.26
C GLN A 110 12.73 -21.21 -14.77
N ASP A 111 12.54 -22.26 -15.57
CA ASP A 111 12.38 -22.19 -17.03
C ASP A 111 10.99 -21.74 -17.49
N SER A 112 10.05 -21.53 -16.54
CA SER A 112 8.65 -21.17 -16.81
C SER A 112 7.91 -22.15 -17.72
N ASN A 113 8.38 -23.41 -17.81
CA ASN A 113 7.71 -24.46 -18.59
C ASN A 113 6.60 -25.15 -17.80
N TYR A 114 6.68 -25.17 -16.47
CA TYR A 114 5.65 -25.75 -15.63
C TYR A 114 5.09 -24.74 -14.63
N LEU A 115 3.81 -24.92 -14.31
CA LEU A 115 3.15 -24.22 -13.22
C LEU A 115 2.68 -25.22 -12.17
N LEU A 116 3.14 -25.03 -10.94
CA LEU A 116 2.65 -25.72 -9.76
C LEU A 116 1.46 -24.96 -9.20
N THR A 117 0.41 -25.69 -8.82
CA THR A 117 -0.77 -25.13 -8.16
C THR A 117 -1.21 -26.02 -7.00
N GLY A 118 -1.94 -25.44 -6.06
CA GLY A 118 -2.53 -26.17 -4.94
C GLY A 118 -3.62 -25.38 -4.25
N GLY A 119 -4.50 -26.07 -3.53
CA GLY A 119 -5.61 -25.41 -2.86
C GLY A 119 -6.44 -26.29 -1.94
N GLN A 120 -7.69 -25.91 -1.80
CA GLN A 120 -8.63 -26.50 -0.84
C GLN A 120 -9.10 -27.91 -1.22
N ASP A 121 -8.90 -28.34 -2.46
CA ASP A 121 -9.14 -29.71 -2.91
C ASP A 121 -7.98 -30.66 -2.55
N LYS A 122 -6.94 -30.15 -1.85
CA LYS A 122 -5.86 -30.92 -1.20
C LYS A 122 -4.91 -31.63 -2.18
N LEU A 123 -4.99 -31.28 -3.45
CA LEU A 123 -4.14 -31.82 -4.51
C LEU A 123 -3.13 -30.77 -4.96
N LEU A 124 -1.88 -31.18 -5.13
CA LEU A 124 -0.93 -30.43 -5.92
C LEU A 124 -1.13 -30.81 -7.39
N ARG A 125 -1.04 -29.83 -8.28
CA ARG A 125 -1.09 -30.04 -9.73
C ARG A 125 0.06 -29.36 -10.42
N ILE A 126 0.66 -30.07 -11.38
CA ILE A 126 1.73 -29.56 -12.22
C ILE A 126 1.22 -29.53 -13.66
N TYR A 127 1.09 -28.32 -14.19
CA TYR A 127 0.66 -28.05 -15.57
C TYR A 127 1.88 -27.82 -16.46
N ASP A 128 1.93 -28.49 -17.62
CA ASP A 128 2.92 -28.21 -18.67
C ASP A 128 2.40 -27.04 -19.51
N LEU A 129 3.02 -25.87 -19.37
CA LEU A 129 2.59 -24.65 -20.05
C LEU A 129 2.87 -24.67 -21.56
N ASN A 130 3.68 -25.62 -22.05
CA ASN A 130 3.88 -25.85 -23.47
C ASN A 130 2.83 -26.81 -24.06
N LYS A 131 2.02 -27.45 -23.21
CA LYS A 131 0.96 -28.40 -23.61
C LYS A 131 -0.32 -28.11 -22.81
N PRO A 132 -0.99 -26.97 -23.05
CA PRO A 132 -2.14 -26.53 -22.26
C PRO A 132 -3.32 -27.52 -22.28
N GLU A 133 -3.44 -28.34 -23.32
CA GLU A 133 -4.49 -29.35 -23.47
C GLU A 133 -4.20 -30.65 -22.70
N ALA A 134 -2.99 -30.82 -22.15
CA ALA A 134 -2.63 -32.02 -21.40
C ALA A 134 -3.18 -31.94 -19.97
N GLU A 135 -3.66 -33.09 -19.48
CA GLU A 135 -4.06 -33.22 -18.08
C GLU A 135 -2.86 -32.96 -17.15
N PRO A 136 -3.05 -32.22 -16.04
CA PRO A 136 -1.98 -31.96 -15.09
C PRO A 136 -1.54 -33.24 -14.40
N LYS A 137 -0.26 -33.30 -14.02
CA LYS A 137 0.19 -34.33 -13.08
C LYS A 137 -0.32 -33.97 -11.69
N GLU A 138 -0.98 -34.91 -11.02
CA GLU A 138 -1.53 -34.70 -9.67
C GLU A 138 -0.67 -35.40 -8.61
N ILE A 139 -0.41 -34.72 -7.49
CA ILE A 139 0.21 -35.31 -6.30
C ILE A 139 -0.79 -35.23 -5.15
N SER A 140 -1.10 -36.40 -4.56
CA SER A 140 -2.00 -36.54 -3.42
C SER A 140 -1.23 -36.88 -2.14
N GLY A 141 -1.72 -36.39 -1.00
CA GLY A 141 -1.26 -36.84 0.32
C GLY A 141 -1.57 -35.87 1.47
N HIS A 142 -1.83 -34.60 1.15
CA HIS A 142 -2.36 -33.65 2.12
C HIS A 142 -3.77 -34.04 2.59
N THR A 143 -4.04 -33.89 3.88
CA THR A 143 -5.34 -34.21 4.49
C THR A 143 -6.21 -32.96 4.71
N SER A 144 -5.60 -31.78 4.64
CA SER A 144 -6.22 -30.46 4.70
C SER A 144 -5.91 -29.64 3.45
N GLY A 145 -6.60 -28.50 3.29
CA GLY A 145 -6.37 -27.61 2.15
C GLY A 145 -4.96 -27.04 2.14
N ILE A 146 -4.31 -27.10 0.97
CA ILE A 146 -2.96 -26.60 0.76
C ILE A 146 -2.99 -25.08 0.78
N LYS A 147 -2.08 -24.46 1.54
CA LYS A 147 -1.94 -23.02 1.68
C LYS A 147 -0.86 -22.43 0.79
N LYS A 148 0.30 -23.08 0.73
CA LYS A 148 1.45 -22.65 -0.08
C LYS A 148 2.15 -23.88 -0.65
N ALA A 149 2.63 -23.77 -1.87
CA ALA A 149 3.46 -24.76 -2.53
C ALA A 149 4.49 -24.04 -3.40
N LEU A 150 5.73 -24.52 -3.38
CA LEU A 150 6.89 -23.89 -4.00
C LEU A 150 7.78 -24.95 -4.65
N TRP A 151 8.42 -24.61 -5.76
CA TRP A 151 9.54 -25.38 -6.29
C TRP A 151 10.80 -25.14 -5.47
N CYS A 152 11.64 -26.16 -5.34
CA CYS A 152 12.95 -26.04 -4.71
C CYS A 152 13.99 -26.99 -5.33
N SER A 153 15.26 -26.78 -4.98
CA SER A 153 16.38 -27.61 -5.42
C SER A 153 16.49 -27.70 -6.94
N GLU A 154 16.54 -26.56 -7.63
CA GLU A 154 16.58 -26.48 -9.10
C GLU A 154 15.41 -27.24 -9.75
N ASP A 155 14.19 -27.02 -9.24
CA ASP A 155 12.93 -27.62 -9.69
C ASP A 155 12.84 -29.16 -9.55
N LYS A 156 13.79 -29.80 -8.86
CA LYS A 156 13.78 -31.26 -8.63
C LYS A 156 12.84 -31.69 -7.51
N GLN A 157 12.48 -30.76 -6.63
CA GLN A 157 11.66 -31.02 -5.47
C GLN A 157 10.56 -29.97 -5.33
N ILE A 158 9.54 -30.33 -4.56
CA ILE A 158 8.40 -29.46 -4.26
C ILE A 158 8.23 -29.40 -2.75
N LEU A 159 8.06 -28.20 -2.22
CA LEU A 159 7.64 -27.95 -0.85
C LEU A 159 6.16 -27.60 -0.83
N SER A 160 5.38 -28.16 0.09
CA SER A 160 3.98 -27.77 0.26
C SER A 160 3.56 -27.76 1.73
N ALA A 161 2.69 -26.81 2.07
CA ALA A 161 2.19 -26.62 3.42
C ALA A 161 0.65 -26.64 3.45
N ASP A 162 0.07 -27.38 4.39
CA ASP A 162 -1.33 -27.24 4.81
C ASP A 162 -1.42 -26.66 6.23
N ASP A 163 -2.56 -26.83 6.91
CA ASP A 163 -2.70 -26.36 8.29
C ASP A 163 -1.68 -26.98 9.26
N LYS A 164 -1.39 -28.27 9.15
CA LYS A 164 -0.62 -29.00 10.18
C LYS A 164 0.66 -29.62 9.67
N THR A 165 0.86 -29.66 8.36
CA THR A 165 1.98 -30.37 7.76
C THR A 165 2.71 -29.52 6.75
N VAL A 166 4.03 -29.65 6.75
CA VAL A 166 4.90 -29.24 5.64
C VAL A 166 5.50 -30.51 5.06
N ARG A 167 5.41 -30.68 3.74
CA ARG A 167 5.82 -31.88 3.02
C ARG A 167 6.81 -31.52 1.92
N LEU A 168 7.78 -32.41 1.73
CA LEU A 168 8.76 -32.38 0.66
C LEU A 168 8.45 -33.54 -0.29
N TRP A 169 8.38 -33.25 -1.58
CA TRP A 169 8.07 -34.21 -2.63
C TRP A 169 9.20 -34.26 -3.65
N ASP A 170 9.44 -35.43 -4.20
CA ASP A 170 10.33 -35.60 -5.35
C ASP A 170 9.52 -35.37 -6.64
N HIS A 171 9.99 -34.47 -7.51
CA HIS A 171 9.29 -34.13 -8.74
C HIS A 171 9.31 -35.27 -9.77
N ALA A 172 10.38 -36.06 -9.81
CA ALA A 172 10.56 -37.11 -10.81
C ALA A 172 9.68 -38.33 -10.50
N THR A 173 9.63 -38.74 -9.23
CA THR A 173 8.84 -39.90 -8.77
C THR A 173 7.43 -39.54 -8.32
N MET A 174 7.16 -38.25 -8.05
CA MET A 174 5.88 -37.75 -7.52
C MET A 174 5.50 -38.34 -6.16
N THR A 175 6.50 -38.71 -5.36
CA THR A 175 6.31 -39.30 -4.03
C THR A 175 6.78 -38.37 -2.92
N GLU A 176 6.16 -38.50 -1.75
CA GLU A 176 6.63 -37.82 -0.55
C GLU A 176 8.02 -38.32 -0.15
N VAL A 177 8.95 -37.39 0.04
CA VAL A 177 10.30 -37.65 0.58
C VAL A 177 10.28 -37.58 2.10
N LYS A 178 9.65 -36.52 2.66
CA LYS A 178 9.58 -36.28 4.10
C LYS A 178 8.44 -35.34 4.45
N SER A 179 7.95 -35.45 5.68
CA SER A 179 6.96 -34.53 6.24
C SER A 179 7.30 -34.09 7.66
N LEU A 180 6.88 -32.87 7.98
CA LEU A 180 6.92 -32.25 9.30
C LEU A 180 5.48 -32.05 9.79
N ASN A 181 5.26 -32.28 11.08
CA ASN A 181 3.96 -32.08 11.72
C ASN A 181 4.04 -30.95 12.75
N PHE A 182 3.04 -30.08 12.75
CA PHE A 182 2.95 -28.90 13.60
C PHE A 182 1.71 -28.97 14.50
N ASN A 183 1.89 -28.56 15.76
CA ASN A 183 0.80 -28.48 16.74
C ASN A 183 -0.06 -27.22 16.57
N MET A 184 0.45 -26.23 15.84
CA MET A 184 -0.25 -25.00 15.49
C MET A 184 -0.37 -24.90 13.97
N SER A 185 -1.32 -24.08 13.52
CA SER A 185 -1.49 -23.82 12.10
C SER A 185 -0.23 -23.21 11.50
N VAL A 186 0.28 -23.78 10.40
CA VAL A 186 1.30 -23.12 9.57
C VAL A 186 0.66 -21.90 8.91
N SER A 187 1.30 -20.75 9.05
CA SER A 187 0.84 -19.44 8.57
C SER A 187 1.39 -19.14 7.18
N SER A 188 2.71 -19.16 7.01
CA SER A 188 3.40 -18.90 5.75
C SER A 188 4.64 -19.79 5.61
N MET A 189 5.03 -20.00 4.36
CA MET A 189 6.22 -20.71 3.93
C MET A 189 6.93 -19.90 2.83
N GLU A 190 8.25 -19.77 2.91
CA GLU A 190 9.10 -19.13 1.90
C GLU A 190 10.35 -19.98 1.67
N TYR A 191 10.76 -20.11 0.41
CA TYR A 191 11.99 -20.78 0.01
C TYR A 191 13.03 -19.75 -0.40
N ILE A 192 14.25 -19.90 0.12
CA ILE A 192 15.42 -19.10 -0.20
C ILE A 192 16.41 -20.01 -0.95
N PRO A 193 16.55 -19.82 -2.28
CA PRO A 193 17.45 -20.64 -3.09
C PRO A 193 18.89 -20.60 -2.61
N GLU A 194 19.36 -19.41 -2.23
CA GLU A 194 20.69 -19.21 -1.71
C GLU A 194 20.84 -20.01 -0.42
N GLY A 195 21.59 -21.12 -0.48
CA GLY A 195 21.80 -22.05 0.63
C GLY A 195 20.59 -22.89 1.04
N GLU A 196 19.59 -23.03 0.16
CA GLU A 196 18.51 -24.02 0.29
C GLU A 196 17.78 -23.95 1.64
N ILE A 197 17.31 -22.76 2.01
CA ILE A 197 16.66 -22.51 3.30
C ILE A 197 15.15 -22.42 3.11
N LEU A 198 14.43 -23.11 3.98
CA LEU A 198 12.98 -23.02 4.10
C LEU A 198 12.62 -22.23 5.36
N VAL A 199 11.89 -21.14 5.20
CA VAL A 199 11.34 -20.33 6.30
C VAL A 199 9.89 -20.75 6.52
N ILE A 200 9.55 -21.12 7.75
CA ILE A 200 8.21 -21.56 8.14
C ILE A 200 7.76 -20.71 9.33
N THR A 201 6.54 -20.20 9.28
CA THR A 201 5.94 -19.45 10.39
C THR A 201 4.71 -20.19 10.91
N TYR A 202 4.59 -20.30 12.23
CA TYR A 202 3.44 -20.93 12.90
C TYR A 202 3.32 -20.39 14.32
N GLY A 203 2.13 -19.93 14.70
CA GLY A 203 1.95 -19.28 16.00
C GLY A 203 2.90 -18.09 16.15
N ARG A 204 3.74 -18.10 17.19
CA ARG A 204 4.79 -17.08 17.42
C ARG A 204 6.16 -17.50 16.90
N SER A 205 6.28 -18.69 16.33
CA SER A 205 7.56 -19.26 15.93
C SER A 205 7.89 -18.88 14.48
N ILE A 206 9.16 -18.54 14.25
CA ILE A 206 9.78 -18.42 12.93
C ILE A 206 10.87 -19.49 12.88
N ALA A 207 10.64 -20.56 12.12
CA ALA A 207 11.55 -21.70 12.01
C ALA A 207 12.24 -21.74 10.65
N PHE A 208 13.49 -22.18 10.67
CA PHE A 208 14.35 -22.33 9.50
C PHE A 208 14.74 -23.79 9.37
N HIS A 209 14.53 -24.36 8.20
CA HIS A 209 14.84 -25.74 7.87
C HIS A 209 15.66 -25.80 6.58
N SER A 210 16.38 -26.90 6.37
CA SER A 210 16.91 -27.25 5.05
C SER A 210 15.75 -27.51 4.10
N ALA A 211 15.71 -26.84 2.95
CA ALA A 211 14.68 -27.04 1.93
C ALA A 211 14.77 -28.43 1.28
N VAL A 212 15.98 -29.01 1.23
CA VAL A 212 16.26 -30.30 0.57
C VAL A 212 16.00 -31.50 1.48
N SER A 213 16.16 -31.33 2.80
CA SER A 213 16.05 -32.44 3.76
C SER A 213 15.03 -32.22 4.88
N LEU A 214 14.41 -31.04 4.98
CA LEU A 214 13.54 -30.61 6.07
C LEU A 214 14.16 -30.68 7.47
N ASP A 215 15.48 -30.82 7.58
CA ASP A 215 16.16 -30.84 8.88
C ASP A 215 16.15 -29.43 9.49
N PRO A 216 15.85 -29.30 10.80
CA PRO A 216 15.79 -28.01 11.46
C PRO A 216 17.19 -27.38 11.51
N ILE A 217 17.28 -26.10 11.14
CA ILE A 217 18.48 -25.28 11.25
C ILE A 217 18.43 -24.50 12.56
N LYS A 218 17.38 -23.70 12.74
CA LYS A 218 17.16 -22.86 13.94
C LYS A 218 15.71 -22.37 14.01
N SER A 219 15.31 -21.79 15.13
CA SER A 219 14.00 -21.15 15.29
C SER A 219 14.05 -19.99 16.27
N PHE A 220 13.23 -18.98 16.03
CA PHE A 220 13.06 -17.82 16.90
C PHE A 220 11.60 -17.67 17.34
N GLU A 221 11.40 -17.06 18.50
CA GLU A 221 10.09 -16.77 19.06
C GLU A 221 9.83 -15.27 19.03
N ALA A 222 8.81 -14.88 18.28
CA ALA A 222 8.36 -13.50 18.23
C ALA A 222 7.47 -13.15 19.44
N PRO A 223 7.35 -11.85 19.78
CA PRO A 223 6.49 -11.39 20.87
C PRO A 223 4.99 -11.52 20.55
N ALA A 224 4.61 -11.70 19.28
CA ALA A 224 3.23 -11.87 18.83
C ALA A 224 3.13 -12.98 17.76
N THR A 225 1.90 -13.39 17.43
CA THR A 225 1.66 -14.38 16.37
C THR A 225 2.10 -13.82 15.03
N ILE A 226 2.93 -14.57 14.31
CA ILE A 226 3.51 -14.22 13.01
C ILE A 226 2.74 -14.91 11.89
N ASN A 227 2.33 -14.11 10.91
CA ASN A 227 1.63 -14.58 9.73
C ASN A 227 2.60 -14.82 8.57
N SER A 228 3.65 -14.01 8.46
CA SER A 228 4.69 -14.16 7.44
C SER A 228 6.03 -13.65 7.94
N ALA A 229 7.09 -14.34 7.54
CA ALA A 229 8.46 -13.87 7.66
C ALA A 229 9.14 -13.98 6.30
N SER A 230 10.19 -13.18 6.12
CA SER A 230 11.06 -13.26 4.96
C SER A 230 12.52 -13.08 5.36
N LEU A 231 13.41 -13.91 4.81
CA LEU A 231 14.85 -13.85 5.07
C LEU A 231 15.54 -12.99 4.01
N HIS A 232 16.44 -12.11 4.45
CA HIS A 232 17.23 -11.30 3.52
C HIS A 232 18.11 -12.20 2.64
N PRO A 233 18.34 -11.88 1.35
CA PRO A 233 19.15 -12.71 0.44
C PRO A 233 20.56 -13.04 0.97
N GLU A 234 21.23 -12.06 1.59
CA GLU A 234 22.55 -12.25 2.22
C GLU A 234 22.50 -12.90 3.63
N LYS A 235 21.30 -13.23 4.14
CA LYS A 235 21.06 -13.93 5.41
C LYS A 235 21.63 -13.22 6.65
N GLU A 236 21.66 -11.90 6.63
CA GLU A 236 22.11 -11.12 7.79
C GLU A 236 20.96 -10.84 8.76
N PHE A 237 19.77 -10.60 8.24
CA PHE A 237 18.57 -10.28 9.01
C PHE A 237 17.33 -10.88 8.34
N LEU A 238 16.24 -10.94 9.10
CA LEU A 238 14.93 -11.34 8.62
C LEU A 238 13.89 -10.30 9.02
N VAL A 239 12.79 -10.26 8.30
CA VAL A 239 11.62 -9.43 8.64
C VAL A 239 10.41 -10.32 8.89
N ALA A 240 9.54 -9.90 9.80
CA ALA A 240 8.34 -10.65 10.13
C ALA A 240 7.15 -9.73 10.42
N GLY A 241 5.97 -10.13 9.97
CA GLY A 241 4.71 -9.42 10.18
C GLY A 241 3.65 -10.35 10.75
N GLY A 242 2.80 -9.81 11.63
CA GLY A 242 1.85 -10.60 12.38
C GLY A 242 0.55 -9.88 12.77
N GLU A 243 -0.14 -10.47 13.74
CA GLU A 243 -1.46 -10.05 14.23
C GLU A 243 -1.44 -8.75 15.04
N ASP A 244 -0.28 -8.28 15.48
CA ASP A 244 -0.15 -7.06 16.31
C ASP A 244 0.16 -5.79 15.47
N PHE A 245 0.09 -5.93 14.15
CA PHE A 245 0.21 -4.87 13.13
C PHE A 245 1.61 -4.27 13.03
N LYS A 246 2.57 -4.87 13.73
CA LYS A 246 3.98 -4.48 13.68
C LYS A 246 4.72 -5.32 12.66
N LEU A 247 5.74 -4.68 12.13
CA LEU A 247 6.74 -5.28 11.28
C LEU A 247 8.04 -5.33 12.07
N TYR A 248 8.55 -6.53 12.29
CA TYR A 248 9.76 -6.79 13.04
C TYR A 248 10.93 -6.99 12.10
N LYS A 249 12.12 -6.57 12.54
CA LYS A 249 13.40 -6.90 11.93
C LYS A 249 14.27 -7.57 12.99
N TYR A 250 14.75 -8.77 12.69
CA TYR A 250 15.62 -9.54 13.57
C TYR A 250 16.98 -9.77 12.93
N ASP A 251 18.02 -9.87 13.74
CA ASP A 251 19.29 -10.45 13.32
C ASP A 251 19.10 -11.96 13.09
N TYR A 252 19.52 -12.47 11.93
CA TYR A 252 19.31 -13.88 11.58
C TYR A 252 20.23 -14.84 12.36
N ASN A 253 21.37 -14.35 12.84
CA ASN A 253 22.35 -15.18 13.53
C ASN A 253 22.00 -15.33 15.01
N SER A 254 21.70 -14.23 15.70
CA SER A 254 21.38 -14.20 17.13
C SER A 254 19.88 -14.39 17.41
N GLY A 255 19.01 -14.00 16.48
CA GLY A 255 17.56 -13.94 16.71
C GLY A 255 17.11 -12.73 17.51
N GLU A 256 18.00 -11.77 17.78
CA GLU A 256 17.66 -10.56 18.54
C GLU A 256 16.79 -9.61 17.70
N GLU A 257 15.78 -9.02 18.33
CA GLU A 257 14.98 -7.96 17.72
C GLU A 257 15.84 -6.71 17.55
N LEU A 258 16.13 -6.34 16.30
CA LEU A 258 16.86 -5.13 15.97
C LEU A 258 15.93 -3.92 16.02
N GLU A 259 14.79 -4.03 15.32
CA GLU A 259 13.85 -2.93 15.11
C GLU A 259 12.42 -3.46 15.02
N SER A 260 11.45 -2.64 15.45
CA SER A 260 10.03 -2.90 15.20
C SER A 260 9.29 -1.64 14.76
N TYR A 261 8.54 -1.79 13.67
CA TYR A 261 7.91 -0.69 12.96
C TYR A 261 6.39 -0.75 13.09
N LYS A 262 5.79 0.41 13.36
CA LYS A 262 4.34 0.61 13.24
C LYS A 262 4.05 1.35 11.96
N GLY A 263 3.17 0.80 11.14
CA GLY A 263 2.70 1.47 9.92
C GLY A 263 1.32 1.01 9.50
N HIS A 264 1.09 -0.29 9.45
CA HIS A 264 -0.21 -0.86 9.11
C HIS A 264 -1.27 -0.62 10.19
N PHE A 265 -2.52 -0.62 9.76
CA PHE A 265 -3.71 -0.45 10.62
C PHE A 265 -4.50 -1.74 10.80
N GLY A 266 -3.91 -2.89 10.43
CA GLY A 266 -4.45 -4.22 10.64
C GLY A 266 -3.36 -5.29 10.56
N PRO A 267 -3.72 -6.59 10.76
CA PRO A 267 -2.76 -7.69 10.67
C PRO A 267 -1.95 -7.65 9.38
N ILE A 268 -0.66 -7.94 9.48
CA ILE A 268 0.20 -8.10 8.31
C ILE A 268 0.10 -9.56 7.89
N HIS A 269 -0.33 -9.83 6.66
CA HIS A 269 -0.53 -11.20 6.17
C HIS A 269 0.70 -11.76 5.45
N CYS A 270 1.44 -10.90 4.77
CA CYS A 270 2.55 -11.29 3.93
C CYS A 270 3.67 -10.25 4.01
N VAL A 271 4.91 -10.72 3.98
CA VAL A 271 6.13 -9.91 3.93
C VAL A 271 7.16 -10.60 3.04
N ARG A 272 7.83 -9.87 2.15
CA ARG A 272 8.89 -10.39 1.26
C ARG A 272 10.01 -9.38 1.08
N PHE A 273 11.25 -9.83 1.08
CA PHE A 273 12.39 -9.02 0.63
C PHE A 273 12.39 -8.87 -0.91
N SER A 274 12.88 -7.74 -1.39
CA SER A 274 13.26 -7.58 -2.79
C SER A 274 14.45 -8.50 -3.12
N PRO A 275 14.62 -8.90 -4.39
CA PRO A 275 15.70 -9.81 -4.79
C PRO A 275 17.11 -9.21 -4.58
N ASP A 276 17.23 -7.89 -4.52
CA ASP A 276 18.49 -7.21 -4.20
C ASP A 276 18.67 -6.92 -2.70
N GLY A 277 17.67 -7.25 -1.87
CA GLY A 277 17.71 -7.05 -0.43
C GLY A 277 17.60 -5.60 0.06
N GLU A 278 17.50 -4.61 -0.84
CA GLU A 278 17.52 -3.18 -0.48
C GLU A 278 16.21 -2.70 0.16
N LEU A 279 15.11 -3.41 -0.11
CA LEU A 279 13.82 -3.15 0.50
C LEU A 279 13.05 -4.44 0.80
N TYR A 280 11.93 -4.28 1.47
CA TYR A 280 10.94 -5.35 1.64
C TYR A 280 9.52 -4.78 1.54
N ALA A 281 8.61 -5.62 1.06
CA ALA A 281 7.20 -5.30 0.93
C ALA A 281 6.39 -6.01 2.02
N SER A 282 5.32 -5.37 2.50
CA SER A 282 4.34 -5.97 3.40
C SER A 282 2.91 -5.71 2.92
N GLY A 283 2.04 -6.71 3.03
CA GLY A 283 0.61 -6.63 2.71
C GLY A 283 -0.24 -6.90 3.95
N SER A 284 -1.33 -6.15 4.11
CA SER A 284 -2.12 -6.15 5.34
C SER A 284 -3.62 -6.29 5.12
N GLU A 285 -4.32 -6.70 6.18
CA GLU A 285 -5.78 -6.63 6.32
C GLU A 285 -6.34 -5.22 6.11
N ASP A 286 -5.54 -4.17 6.31
CA ASP A 286 -5.95 -2.78 6.05
C ASP A 286 -6.11 -2.43 4.56
N GLY A 287 -5.83 -3.39 3.68
CA GLY A 287 -5.95 -3.26 2.23
C GLY A 287 -4.82 -2.47 1.57
N THR A 288 -3.76 -2.15 2.31
CA THR A 288 -2.58 -1.50 1.78
C THR A 288 -1.41 -2.47 1.63
N LEU A 289 -0.59 -2.20 0.62
CA LEU A 289 0.77 -2.69 0.54
C LEU A 289 1.73 -1.55 0.93
N ARG A 290 2.81 -1.89 1.62
CA ARG A 290 3.86 -0.93 1.96
C ARG A 290 5.23 -1.45 1.58
N LEU A 291 6.10 -0.54 1.15
CA LEU A 291 7.52 -0.80 0.96
C LEU A 291 8.33 -0.16 2.09
N TRP A 292 9.39 -0.84 2.48
CA TRP A 292 10.21 -0.53 3.65
C TRP A 292 11.67 -0.62 3.27
N GLN A 293 12.47 0.37 3.64
CA GLN A 293 13.92 0.30 3.43
C GLN A 293 14.54 -0.75 4.34
N THR A 294 15.49 -1.50 3.81
CA THR A 294 16.33 -2.39 4.60
C THR A 294 17.31 -1.60 5.46
N VAL A 295 17.96 -0.59 4.88
CA VAL A 295 18.86 0.35 5.56
C VAL A 295 18.25 1.74 5.55
N VAL A 296 17.76 2.19 6.70
CA VAL A 296 17.09 3.49 6.83
C VAL A 296 18.04 4.63 6.46
N GLY A 297 17.60 5.51 5.57
CA GLY A 297 18.35 6.70 5.14
C GLY A 297 19.33 6.46 4.00
N LYS A 298 19.52 5.22 3.55
CA LYS A 298 20.21 4.94 2.28
C LYS A 298 19.39 5.52 1.13
N THR A 299 20.04 6.20 0.20
CA THR A 299 19.38 6.66 -1.02
C THR A 299 19.11 5.45 -1.93
N TYR A 300 17.85 5.08 -2.08
CA TYR A 300 17.42 3.92 -2.87
C TYR A 300 15.97 4.12 -3.33
N GLY A 301 15.64 3.77 -4.58
CA GLY A 301 14.30 3.95 -5.14
C GLY A 301 13.75 5.39 -4.96
N LEU A 302 12.56 5.51 -4.36
CA LEU A 302 11.93 6.81 -4.04
C LEU A 302 12.46 7.46 -2.75
N TRP A 303 13.24 6.76 -1.94
CA TRP A 303 13.84 7.32 -0.73
C TRP A 303 15.12 8.08 -1.11
N LYS A 304 14.98 9.37 -1.41
CA LYS A 304 16.11 10.28 -1.63
C LYS A 304 16.49 10.98 -0.33
N CYS A 305 17.69 10.72 0.17
CA CYS A 305 18.29 11.56 1.21
C CYS A 305 18.94 12.77 0.55
N VAL A 306 18.33 13.95 0.66
CA VAL A 306 18.99 15.22 0.34
C VAL A 306 19.59 15.73 1.63
N LEU A 307 20.88 15.49 1.83
CA LEU A 307 21.63 16.22 2.85
C LEU A 307 21.69 17.69 2.42
N PRO A 308 21.56 18.66 3.34
CA PRO A 308 21.93 20.03 3.02
C PRO A 308 23.40 20.00 2.59
N GLU A 309 23.70 20.44 1.36
CA GLU A 309 25.08 20.51 0.88
C GLU A 309 25.91 21.33 1.87
N GLU A 310 26.94 20.72 2.45
CA GLU A 310 28.00 21.45 3.12
C GLU A 310 28.76 22.22 2.05
N ASP A 311 28.66 23.54 2.17
CA ASP A 311 29.39 24.55 1.40
C ASP A 311 30.89 24.19 1.40
N SER A 312 31.37 23.58 0.32
CA SER A 312 32.78 23.27 0.14
C SER A 312 33.21 23.54 -1.30
N GLY A 313 33.71 24.76 -1.48
CA GLY A 313 34.92 25.06 -2.26
C GLY A 313 34.88 24.78 -3.76
N GLU A 314 34.71 25.86 -4.54
CA GLU A 314 35.22 26.11 -5.89
C GLU A 314 35.67 24.92 -6.76
N LEU A 315 35.00 24.70 -7.89
CA LEU A 315 35.67 24.81 -9.21
C LEU A 315 34.65 24.99 -10.37
N ALA A 316 34.83 26.11 -11.08
CA ALA A 316 34.48 26.43 -12.48
C ALA A 316 33.10 26.06 -13.06
N LYS A 317 32.19 27.05 -13.09
CA LYS A 317 31.04 27.08 -14.02
C LYS A 317 31.38 27.89 -15.28
N PRO A 318 31.11 27.40 -16.51
CA PRO A 318 31.22 28.22 -17.71
C PRO A 318 30.07 29.24 -17.75
N LYS A 319 30.43 30.47 -18.11
CA LYS A 319 29.55 31.65 -18.19
C LYS A 319 28.47 31.47 -19.26
N ILE A 320 27.22 31.63 -18.87
CA ILE A 320 26.14 32.07 -19.76
C ILE A 320 25.50 33.28 -19.09
N SER A 321 25.60 34.43 -19.75
CA SER A 321 25.11 35.74 -19.28
C SER A 321 23.65 35.95 -19.67
N PHE A 322 22.86 36.52 -18.77
CA PHE A 322 21.57 37.16 -19.05
C PHE A 322 21.61 38.62 -18.58
N PRO A 323 20.85 39.54 -19.22
CA PRO A 323 21.03 40.97 -19.04
C PRO A 323 20.39 41.50 -17.75
N GLU A 324 21.01 42.57 -17.24
CA GLU A 324 20.72 43.28 -16.00
C GLU A 324 19.31 43.86 -15.95
N THR A 325 18.63 43.69 -14.80
CA THR A 325 17.54 44.57 -14.37
C THR A 325 17.78 44.98 -12.92
N THR A 326 17.71 46.29 -12.73
CA THR A 326 17.96 47.16 -11.58
C THR A 326 17.30 46.72 -10.26
N GLU A 327 18.06 46.86 -9.16
CA GLU A 327 17.59 46.84 -7.77
C GLU A 327 16.71 48.07 -7.48
N GLU A 328 15.50 47.86 -6.98
CA GLU A 328 14.76 48.87 -6.20
C GLU A 328 14.58 48.37 -4.77
N GLU A 329 15.06 49.13 -3.79
CA GLU A 329 14.94 48.88 -2.35
C GLU A 329 13.46 48.96 -1.89
N LEU A 330 13.05 47.99 -1.08
CA LEU A 330 11.69 47.88 -0.54
C LEU A 330 11.42 48.91 0.58
N ASP A 331 10.43 49.79 0.38
CA ASP A 331 9.94 50.71 1.40
C ASP A 331 9.09 50.00 2.48
N LEU A 332 9.58 49.98 3.72
CA LEU A 332 8.94 49.39 4.90
C LEU A 332 8.17 50.42 5.76
N SER A 333 7.97 51.64 5.27
CA SER A 333 7.24 52.71 5.98
C SER A 333 5.78 52.37 6.32
N TRP A 334 5.22 51.31 5.74
CA TRP A 334 3.87 50.83 6.03
C TRP A 334 3.77 50.04 7.35
N ILE A 335 4.86 49.46 7.85
CA ILE A 335 4.89 48.69 9.11
C ILE A 335 4.63 49.60 10.31
N SER A 336 5.13 50.84 10.27
CA SER A 336 4.94 51.83 11.35
C SER A 336 3.49 52.32 11.49
N LYS A 337 2.61 51.98 10.54
CA LYS A 337 1.17 52.32 10.55
C LYS A 337 0.29 51.22 11.16
N ILE A 338 0.86 50.08 11.54
CA ILE A 338 0.11 48.96 12.12
C ILE A 338 -0.12 49.22 13.62
N GLN A 339 -1.32 49.64 13.99
CA GLN A 339 -1.72 49.67 15.40
C GLN A 339 -2.10 48.27 15.90
N VAL A 340 -1.25 47.69 16.75
CA VAL A 340 -1.55 46.47 17.49
C VAL A 340 -2.39 46.84 18.72
N ASN A 341 -3.51 46.16 18.90
CA ASN A 341 -4.38 46.31 20.07
C ASN A 341 -3.69 45.72 21.31
N GLN A 342 -2.79 46.50 21.89
CA GLN A 342 -1.96 46.14 23.04
C GLN A 342 -2.79 45.66 24.24
N PRO A 343 -3.95 46.26 24.57
CA PRO A 343 -4.83 45.73 25.60
C PRO A 343 -5.33 44.31 25.32
N ALA A 344 -5.62 43.94 24.06
CA ALA A 344 -6.05 42.59 23.70
C ALA A 344 -4.92 41.57 23.82
N VAL A 345 -3.69 41.96 23.46
CA VAL A 345 -2.50 41.10 23.57
C VAL A 345 -2.16 40.86 25.04
N LEU A 346 -2.19 41.90 25.87
CA LEU A 346 -1.90 41.78 27.31
C LEU A 346 -2.98 40.95 28.03
N ARG A 347 -4.27 41.15 27.72
CA ARG A 347 -5.37 40.29 28.23
C ARG A 347 -5.19 38.83 27.83
N ARG A 348 -4.69 38.57 26.61
CA ARG A 348 -4.47 37.20 26.11
C ARG A 348 -3.28 36.54 26.80
N ALA A 349 -2.21 37.29 27.08
CA ALA A 349 -1.04 36.83 27.81
C ALA A 349 -1.38 36.50 29.28
N GLU A 350 -2.21 37.31 29.94
CA GLU A 350 -2.68 37.09 31.32
C GLU A 350 -3.60 35.86 31.43
N GLN A 351 -4.43 35.61 30.41
CA GLN A 351 -5.37 34.48 30.37
C GLN A 351 -4.72 33.12 30.07
N ILE A 352 -3.48 33.10 29.57
CA ILE A 352 -2.78 31.86 29.24
C ILE A 352 -2.35 31.08 30.50
N GLN A 353 -2.11 31.77 31.62
CA GLN A 353 -1.69 31.13 32.87
C GLN A 353 -2.85 30.57 33.72
N THR A 354 -4.12 30.84 33.37
CA THR A 354 -5.30 30.48 34.18
C THR A 354 -6.25 29.53 33.47
N ARG A 355 -5.73 28.47 32.83
CA ARG A 355 -6.58 27.45 32.19
C ARG A 355 -7.42 26.67 33.22
N ARG A 356 -8.73 26.94 33.25
CA ARG A 356 -9.78 25.97 33.60
C ARG A 356 -10.67 25.70 32.38
N THR A 357 -11.16 24.46 32.35
CA THR A 357 -12.04 23.78 31.38
C THR A 357 -12.85 24.67 30.42
N VAL A 358 -12.69 24.39 29.12
CA VAL A 358 -13.41 25.03 28.01
C VAL A 358 -14.93 24.89 28.19
N LYS A 359 -15.67 26.00 28.15
CA LYS A 359 -17.13 26.02 28.32
C LYS A 359 -17.84 25.34 27.14
N LYS A 360 -18.68 24.36 27.45
CA LYS A 360 -19.47 23.50 26.53
C LYS A 360 -20.31 24.27 25.49
N GLU A 361 -20.64 25.53 25.74
CA GLU A 361 -21.50 26.36 24.88
C GLU A 361 -20.85 26.72 23.53
N TRP A 362 -19.53 26.97 23.52
CA TRP A 362 -18.81 27.34 22.29
C TRP A 362 -18.52 26.14 21.39
N GLN A 363 -18.30 24.97 21.98
CA GLN A 363 -18.26 23.71 21.24
C GLN A 363 -19.63 23.38 20.64
N ALA A 364 -20.73 23.58 21.37
CA ALA A 364 -22.06 23.38 20.85
C ALA A 364 -22.41 24.36 19.71
N ALA A 365 -22.04 25.64 19.83
CA ALA A 365 -22.23 26.63 18.77
C ALA A 365 -21.38 26.33 17.52
N TRP A 366 -20.14 25.88 17.70
CA TRP A 366 -19.27 25.44 16.61
C TRP A 366 -19.78 24.16 15.94
N LEU A 367 -20.23 23.17 16.72
CA LEU A 367 -20.90 21.97 16.21
C LEU A 367 -22.21 22.30 15.50
N LEU A 368 -23.03 23.22 16.00
CA LEU A 368 -24.25 23.66 15.31
C LEU A 368 -23.94 24.33 13.97
N LYS A 369 -22.88 25.16 13.92
CA LYS A 369 -22.43 25.82 12.68
C LYS A 369 -21.76 24.85 11.68
N ALA A 370 -21.11 23.81 12.19
CA ALA A 370 -20.57 22.70 11.38
C ALA A 370 -21.66 21.73 10.91
N VAL A 371 -22.81 21.66 11.60
CA VAL A 371 -23.96 20.85 11.18
C VAL A 371 -24.85 21.60 10.17
N THR A 372 -24.80 22.94 10.11
CA THR A 372 -25.52 23.71 9.07
C THR A 372 -24.94 23.57 7.67
N PHE A 373 -23.66 23.19 7.56
CA PHE A 373 -22.95 23.07 6.28
C PHE A 373 -22.21 21.74 6.22
N ILE A 374 -22.60 20.87 5.29
CA ILE A 374 -22.00 19.54 5.14
C ILE A 374 -21.18 19.52 3.85
N ASP A 375 -19.91 19.15 3.94
CA ASP A 375 -19.11 18.84 2.74
C ASP A 375 -19.37 17.39 2.33
N LEU A 376 -19.72 17.20 1.06
CA LEU A 376 -19.97 15.88 0.49
C LEU A 376 -18.80 15.49 -0.40
N THR A 377 -18.03 14.50 0.02
CA THR A 377 -16.78 14.12 -0.65
C THR A 377 -16.88 12.73 -1.26
N THR A 378 -16.35 12.55 -2.48
CA THR A 378 -16.08 11.20 -3.02
C THR A 378 -14.82 10.62 -2.41
N LEU A 379 -14.85 9.36 -2.00
CA LEU A 379 -13.64 8.65 -1.58
C LEU A 379 -12.86 8.13 -2.79
N SER A 380 -11.54 8.00 -2.64
CA SER A 380 -10.69 7.38 -3.66
C SER A 380 -11.20 5.98 -4.02
N GLY A 381 -11.42 5.73 -5.31
CA GLY A 381 -11.97 4.46 -5.82
C GLY A 381 -13.51 4.39 -5.85
N ASP A 382 -14.21 5.41 -5.34
CA ASP A 382 -15.67 5.54 -5.42
C ASP A 382 -16.12 6.75 -6.28
N ASP A 383 -15.17 7.48 -6.88
CA ASP A 383 -15.34 8.70 -7.68
C ASP A 383 -15.70 8.43 -9.15
N THR A 384 -16.51 7.40 -9.43
CA THR A 384 -17.04 7.17 -10.78
C THR A 384 -17.97 8.30 -11.20
N SER A 385 -18.07 8.63 -12.49
CA SER A 385 -18.98 9.69 -12.97
C SER A 385 -20.43 9.49 -12.52
N SER A 386 -20.90 8.23 -12.45
CA SER A 386 -22.24 7.92 -11.92
C SER A 386 -22.39 8.18 -10.42
N ASN A 387 -21.34 7.93 -9.63
CA ASN A 387 -21.36 8.20 -8.19
C ASN A 387 -21.24 9.68 -7.90
N VAL A 388 -20.39 10.41 -8.64
CA VAL A 388 -20.31 11.88 -8.59
C VAL A 388 -21.67 12.50 -8.90
N GLN A 389 -22.35 12.06 -9.97
CA GLN A 389 -23.70 12.52 -10.28
C GLN A 389 -24.67 12.26 -9.11
N ARG A 390 -24.68 11.05 -8.55
CA ARG A 390 -25.53 10.70 -7.42
C ARG A 390 -25.23 11.56 -6.18
N LEU A 391 -23.95 11.85 -5.93
CA LEU A 391 -23.49 12.73 -4.86
C LEU A 391 -24.02 14.15 -5.05
N CYS A 392 -23.92 14.70 -6.27
CA CYS A 392 -24.47 16.02 -6.62
C CYS A 392 -25.99 16.09 -6.44
N TYR A 393 -26.73 15.04 -6.80
CA TYR A 393 -28.17 14.99 -6.53
C TYR A 393 -28.49 14.93 -5.03
N LYS A 394 -27.68 14.21 -4.25
CA LYS A 394 -27.81 14.14 -2.79
C LYS A 394 -27.46 15.48 -2.12
N ALA A 395 -26.53 16.25 -2.68
CA ALA A 395 -26.14 17.57 -2.17
C ALA A 395 -27.32 18.55 -2.07
N LYS A 396 -28.35 18.37 -2.91
CA LYS A 396 -29.59 19.16 -2.83
C LYS A 396 -30.38 18.92 -1.54
N TYR A 397 -30.34 17.70 -1.02
CA TYR A 397 -31.05 17.25 0.19
C TYR A 397 -30.14 16.32 1.00
N PRO A 398 -29.12 16.86 1.69
CA PRO A 398 -28.07 16.03 2.31
C PRO A 398 -28.61 15.12 3.42
N ILE A 399 -29.73 15.50 4.03
CA ILE A 399 -30.45 14.75 5.06
C ILE A 399 -31.93 14.67 4.67
N ARG A 400 -32.58 13.54 4.93
CA ARG A 400 -34.02 13.39 4.71
C ARG A 400 -34.83 14.29 5.66
N GLU A 401 -35.89 14.89 5.10
CA GLU A 401 -36.77 15.84 5.79
C GLU A 401 -37.43 15.26 7.05
N ASP A 402 -37.81 13.98 7.04
CA ASP A 402 -38.44 13.32 8.18
C ASP A 402 -37.50 13.16 9.38
N LEU A 403 -36.21 12.89 9.12
CA LEU A 403 -35.17 12.84 10.16
C LEU A 403 -34.90 14.22 10.74
N LEU A 404 -34.86 15.26 9.89
CA LEU A 404 -34.72 16.63 10.36
C LEU A 404 -35.90 17.06 11.25
N LYS A 405 -37.13 16.64 10.92
CA LYS A 405 -38.31 16.89 11.75
C LYS A 405 -38.26 16.14 13.07
N ALA A 406 -37.87 14.86 13.06
CA ALA A 406 -37.72 14.06 14.28
C ALA A 406 -36.68 14.64 15.25
N LEU A 407 -35.64 15.29 14.73
CA LEU A 407 -34.60 15.96 15.51
C LEU A 407 -34.92 17.44 15.82
N ASN A 408 -36.06 17.96 15.37
CA ASN A 408 -36.44 19.37 15.47
C ASN A 408 -35.42 20.34 14.84
N MET A 409 -34.83 19.94 13.70
CA MET A 409 -33.76 20.65 12.97
C MET A 409 -34.18 21.10 11.55
N HIS A 410 -35.39 20.79 11.12
CA HIS A 410 -35.91 21.07 9.76
C HIS A 410 -35.95 22.56 9.38
N ASP A 411 -35.98 23.47 10.35
CA ASP A 411 -35.98 24.93 10.17
C ASP A 411 -34.58 25.56 10.30
N LYS A 412 -33.53 24.76 10.55
CA LYS A 412 -32.18 25.27 10.87
C LYS A 412 -31.30 25.53 9.65
N GLY A 413 -31.83 25.33 8.44
CA GLY A 413 -31.11 25.67 7.20
C GLY A 413 -29.89 24.78 6.93
N ILE A 414 -29.95 23.49 7.29
CA ILE A 414 -28.88 22.54 6.99
C ILE A 414 -28.79 22.34 5.47
N THR A 415 -27.63 22.68 4.90
CA THR A 415 -27.35 22.58 3.46
C THR A 415 -25.97 21.98 3.22
N THR A 416 -25.69 21.60 1.99
CA THR A 416 -24.32 21.24 1.58
C THR A 416 -23.50 22.51 1.36
N ALA A 417 -22.30 22.55 1.92
CA ALA A 417 -21.36 23.66 1.72
C ALA A 417 -20.70 23.53 0.35
N ALA A 418 -20.01 22.42 0.10
CA ALA A 418 -19.46 22.09 -1.21
C ALA A 418 -19.63 20.60 -1.56
N VAL A 419 -19.54 20.31 -2.86
CA VAL A 419 -19.31 18.95 -3.35
C VAL A 419 -17.82 18.81 -3.66
N CYS A 420 -17.14 17.97 -2.89
CA CYS A 420 -15.70 17.77 -2.97
C CYS A 420 -15.38 16.55 -3.87
N VAL A 421 -14.65 16.77 -4.96
CA VAL A 421 -14.27 15.74 -5.94
C VAL A 421 -12.80 15.85 -6.33
N TYR A 422 -12.21 14.76 -6.80
CA TYR A 422 -10.85 14.80 -7.36
C TYR A 422 -10.79 15.66 -8.65
N PRO A 423 -9.61 16.21 -9.00
CA PRO A 423 -9.47 17.12 -10.15
C PRO A 423 -10.09 16.57 -11.44
N ALA A 424 -9.89 15.29 -11.74
CA ALA A 424 -10.41 14.62 -12.93
C ALA A 424 -11.96 14.45 -12.97
N ARG A 425 -12.68 14.90 -11.94
CA ARG A 425 -14.14 14.79 -11.80
C ARG A 425 -14.83 16.12 -11.57
N VAL A 426 -14.10 17.23 -11.57
CA VAL A 426 -14.66 18.57 -11.38
C VAL A 426 -15.70 18.87 -12.46
N SER A 427 -15.36 18.66 -13.74
CA SER A 427 -16.28 18.89 -14.86
C SER A 427 -17.58 18.09 -14.74
N ASP A 428 -17.48 16.82 -14.31
CA ASP A 428 -18.64 15.94 -14.07
C ASP A 428 -19.55 16.52 -12.98
N ALA A 429 -18.97 16.95 -11.86
CA ALA A 429 -19.70 17.51 -10.72
C ALA A 429 -20.37 18.84 -11.07
N VAL A 430 -19.66 19.74 -11.75
CA VAL A 430 -20.18 21.04 -12.20
C VAL A 430 -21.37 20.83 -13.14
N LYS A 431 -21.25 19.92 -14.11
CA LYS A 431 -22.33 19.60 -15.04
C LYS A 431 -23.53 18.98 -14.32
N ALA A 432 -23.29 18.06 -13.37
CA ALA A 432 -24.34 17.41 -12.60
C ALA A 432 -25.12 18.41 -11.72
N LEU A 433 -24.44 19.29 -11.00
CA LEU A 433 -25.08 20.31 -10.15
C LEU A 433 -25.86 21.33 -10.98
N LYS A 434 -25.31 21.76 -12.12
CA LYS A 434 -26.01 22.64 -13.06
C LYS A 434 -27.29 22.00 -13.60
N THR A 435 -27.22 20.72 -13.96
CA THR A 435 -28.39 19.94 -14.44
C THR A 435 -29.44 19.77 -13.33
N ALA A 436 -29.01 19.59 -12.08
CA ALA A 436 -29.88 19.49 -10.91
C ALA A 436 -30.48 20.84 -10.45
N GLY A 437 -30.11 21.95 -11.10
CA GLY A 437 -30.51 23.31 -10.74
C GLY A 437 -29.96 23.76 -9.40
N CYS A 438 -28.78 23.27 -9.00
CA CYS A 438 -28.13 23.59 -7.73
C CYS A 438 -26.98 24.58 -7.95
N THR A 439 -26.81 25.52 -7.04
CA THR A 439 -25.71 26.51 -7.02
C THR A 439 -24.63 26.16 -6.01
N ILE A 440 -24.59 24.91 -5.55
CA ILE A 440 -23.62 24.42 -4.57
C ILE A 440 -22.24 24.48 -5.24
N PRO A 441 -21.22 25.06 -4.59
CA PRO A 441 -19.87 25.11 -5.13
C PRO A 441 -19.25 23.71 -5.25
N VAL A 442 -18.36 23.57 -6.23
CA VAL A 442 -17.52 22.36 -6.38
C VAL A 442 -16.15 22.69 -5.83
N ALA A 443 -15.70 21.88 -4.88
CA ALA A 443 -14.35 21.92 -4.34
C ALA A 443 -13.51 20.82 -4.98
N SER A 444 -12.37 21.19 -5.58
CA SER A 444 -11.42 20.20 -6.06
C SER A 444 -10.50 19.77 -4.92
N VAL A 445 -10.46 18.46 -4.65
CA VAL A 445 -9.60 17.90 -3.61
C VAL A 445 -8.15 17.89 -4.09
N ALA A 446 -7.32 18.70 -3.45
CA ALA A 446 -5.87 18.70 -3.60
C ALA A 446 -5.25 17.94 -2.43
N THR A 447 -4.99 16.64 -2.61
CA THR A 447 -4.31 15.84 -1.60
C THR A 447 -2.80 16.11 -1.60
N GLY A 448 -2.19 16.11 -0.40
CA GLY A 448 -0.74 15.97 -0.27
C GLY A 448 0.06 17.27 -0.23
N PHE A 449 -0.48 18.32 0.40
CA PHE A 449 0.25 19.56 0.60
C PHE A 449 0.66 19.75 2.09
N PRO A 450 1.95 20.02 2.42
CA PRO A 450 3.14 19.66 1.65
C PRO A 450 3.50 18.19 1.98
N ALA A 451 3.33 17.27 1.04
CA ALA A 451 3.79 15.90 1.24
C ALA A 451 4.21 15.29 -0.09
N GLY A 452 5.54 15.33 -0.32
CA GLY A 452 6.46 14.49 -1.12
C GLY A 452 6.02 13.42 -2.13
N GLN A 453 4.75 13.28 -2.51
CA GLN A 453 4.28 12.27 -3.48
C GLN A 453 4.13 12.84 -4.89
N THR A 454 4.03 14.17 -5.05
CA THR A 454 3.84 14.82 -6.35
C THR A 454 4.49 16.20 -6.33
N HIS A 455 5.23 16.55 -7.39
CA HIS A 455 5.96 17.80 -7.46
C HIS A 455 5.01 19.01 -7.43
N LEU A 456 5.40 20.10 -6.75
CA LEU A 456 4.59 21.32 -6.60
C LEU A 456 4.04 21.83 -7.94
N LYS A 457 4.87 21.82 -8.99
CA LYS A 457 4.48 22.21 -10.36
C LYS A 457 3.28 21.41 -10.89
N THR A 458 3.29 20.10 -10.71
CA THR A 458 2.19 19.22 -11.15
C THR A 458 0.92 19.53 -10.39
N ARG A 459 1.02 19.82 -9.08
CA ARG A 459 -0.14 20.18 -8.26
C ARG A 459 -0.73 21.54 -8.61
N LEU A 460 0.12 22.53 -8.90
CA LEU A 460 -0.34 23.82 -9.40
C LEU A 460 -1.05 23.67 -10.75
N GLU A 461 -0.57 22.79 -11.62
CA GLU A 461 -1.24 22.49 -12.89
C GLU A 461 -2.58 21.77 -12.69
N GLU A 462 -2.68 20.81 -11.76
CA GLU A 462 -3.95 20.18 -11.40
C GLU A 462 -4.97 21.18 -10.84
N ILE A 463 -4.52 22.11 -10.00
CA ILE A 463 -5.38 23.20 -9.49
C ILE A 463 -5.83 24.09 -10.64
N ARG A 464 -4.93 24.44 -11.56
CA ARG A 464 -5.25 25.25 -12.74
C ARG A 464 -6.33 24.58 -13.59
N LEU A 465 -6.15 23.29 -13.90
CA LEU A 465 -7.12 22.49 -14.66
C LEU A 465 -8.46 22.36 -13.93
N ALA A 466 -8.44 22.13 -12.62
CA ALA A 466 -9.66 22.07 -11.81
C ALA A 466 -10.45 23.38 -11.84
N VAL A 467 -9.77 24.53 -11.76
CA VAL A 467 -10.43 25.85 -11.88
C VAL A 467 -10.99 26.06 -13.29
N GLU A 468 -10.26 25.66 -14.34
CA GLU A 468 -10.76 25.69 -15.72
C GLU A 468 -12.01 24.82 -15.92
N ASP A 469 -12.07 23.67 -15.24
CA ASP A 469 -13.21 22.76 -15.22
C ASP A 469 -14.38 23.26 -14.34
N GLY A 470 -14.20 24.39 -13.64
CA GLY A 470 -15.26 25.08 -12.92
C GLY A 470 -15.29 24.85 -11.41
N ALA A 471 -14.21 24.33 -10.80
CA ALA A 471 -14.07 24.34 -9.35
C ALA A 471 -14.00 25.79 -8.84
N THR A 472 -14.79 26.12 -7.83
CA THR A 472 -14.79 27.43 -7.17
C THR A 472 -14.01 27.42 -5.87
N GLU A 473 -13.69 26.23 -5.36
CA GLU A 473 -12.95 26.02 -4.12
C GLU A 473 -11.86 24.95 -4.34
N ILE A 474 -10.79 25.02 -3.55
CA ILE A 474 -9.73 24.00 -3.52
C ILE A 474 -9.65 23.47 -2.09
N ASP A 475 -9.97 22.19 -1.92
CA ASP A 475 -9.92 21.51 -0.63
C ASP A 475 -8.52 20.91 -0.43
N VAL A 476 -7.71 21.56 0.41
CA VAL A 476 -6.30 21.21 0.62
C VAL A 476 -6.16 20.28 1.82
N VAL A 477 -5.79 19.03 1.56
CA VAL A 477 -5.62 18.03 2.62
C VAL A 477 -4.19 18.05 3.15
N ILE A 478 -4.03 18.53 4.38
CA ILE A 478 -2.75 18.58 5.09
C ILE A 478 -2.63 17.38 6.04
N ASN A 479 -1.48 16.72 6.05
CA ASN A 479 -1.23 15.62 6.99
C ASN A 479 -1.34 16.13 8.45
N ARG A 480 -2.14 15.44 9.26
CA ARG A 480 -2.36 15.76 10.68
C ARG A 480 -1.05 15.94 11.45
N THR A 481 -0.02 15.14 11.15
CA THR A 481 1.29 15.24 11.81
C THR A 481 1.93 16.60 11.55
N LEU A 482 1.88 17.10 10.31
CA LEU A 482 2.46 18.39 9.92
C LEU A 482 1.70 19.57 10.54
N VAL A 483 0.37 19.44 10.66
CA VAL A 483 -0.46 20.41 11.38
C VAL A 483 -0.06 20.46 12.86
N LEU A 484 0.10 19.29 13.49
CA LEU A 484 0.43 19.19 14.92
C LEU A 484 1.87 19.59 15.24
N THR A 485 2.81 19.50 14.29
CA THR A 485 4.21 19.91 14.47
C THR A 485 4.49 21.35 14.05
N GLY A 486 3.47 22.09 13.56
CA GLY A 486 3.65 23.46 13.07
C GLY A 486 4.42 23.56 11.75
N GLN A 487 4.76 22.43 11.12
CA GLN A 487 5.56 22.37 9.89
C GLN A 487 4.74 22.68 8.63
N TRP A 488 3.44 22.93 8.76
CA TRP A 488 2.59 23.41 7.67
C TRP A 488 2.79 24.91 7.34
N GLU A 489 3.43 25.68 8.22
CA GLU A 489 3.69 27.13 8.02
C GLU A 489 5.02 27.43 7.32
N GLY A 490 5.93 26.44 7.19
CA GLY A 490 7.26 26.59 6.59
C GLY A 490 7.39 25.89 5.23
N GLY A 491 8.06 26.55 4.26
CA GLY A 491 8.32 26.02 2.92
C GLY A 491 7.60 26.78 1.79
N SER A 492 7.54 26.18 0.59
CA SER A 492 6.99 26.70 -0.68
C SER A 492 5.53 27.21 -0.63
N TRP A 493 4.86 27.11 0.51
CA TRP A 493 3.51 27.60 0.78
C TRP A 493 3.31 29.12 0.69
N ARG A 494 4.37 29.93 0.87
CA ARG A 494 4.29 31.40 0.69
C ARG A 494 3.96 31.82 -0.75
N GLN A 495 4.08 30.92 -1.72
CA GLN A 495 3.76 31.18 -3.13
C GLN A 495 2.31 30.79 -3.51
N ILE A 496 1.57 30.12 -2.61
CA ILE A 496 0.21 29.60 -2.86
C ILE A 496 -0.86 30.45 -2.16
N ARG A 497 -0.53 31.10 -1.04
CA ARG A 497 -1.34 32.19 -0.48
C ARG A 497 -1.26 33.42 -1.38
#